data_AF-Q9C7L1-F1
#
_entry.id   AF-Q9C7L1-F1
#
_cell.length_a   1.000
_cell.length_b   1.000
_cell.length_c   1.000
_cell.angle_alpha   90.00
_cell.angle_beta   90.00
_cell.angle_gamma   90.00
#
_symmetry.space_group_name_H-M   'P 1'
#
loop_
_entity.id
_entity.type
_entity.pdbx_description
1 polymer ?
#
loop_
_entity_poly.entity_id
_entity_poly.type
_entity_poly.pdbx_seq_one_letter_code
_entity_poly.pdbx_strand_id
1 'polypeptide(L)'
;MNITKMKLFYVILFFISSLQISNSIDFNYPSAFNFGDSNSDTGDLVAGLGIRLDLPNGQNSFKTSSQRFCDGRLVIDFLSKFFFVQFLLSSYTNNVH
;
A
#
# COMPACT_ATOMS: atom_id res chain seq x y z
N MET A 1 -57.94 6.51 7.79
CA MET A 1 -56.85 5.78 8.49
C MET A 1 -56.89 6.16 9.96
N ASN A 2 -57.01 5.21 10.89
CA ASN A 2 -57.20 5.52 12.32
C ASN A 2 -55.93 6.16 12.92
N ILE A 3 -56.10 7.12 13.84
CA ILE A 3 -55.02 7.88 14.50
C ILE A 3 -53.95 6.96 15.13
N THR A 4 -54.33 5.80 15.62
CA THR A 4 -53.41 4.78 16.15
C THR A 4 -52.47 4.23 15.10
N LYS A 5 -52.95 4.00 13.87
CA LYS A 5 -52.10 3.57 12.74
C LYS A 5 -51.12 4.67 12.33
N MET A 6 -51.54 5.93 12.36
CA MET A 6 -50.67 7.08 12.05
C MET A 6 -49.52 7.21 13.05
N LYS A 7 -49.79 7.08 14.36
CA LYS A 7 -48.75 7.11 15.40
C LYS A 7 -47.76 5.96 15.25
N LEU A 8 -48.29 4.76 15.00
CA LEU A 8 -47.45 3.57 14.79
C LEU A 8 -46.51 3.74 13.60
N PHE A 9 -46.99 4.35 12.51
CA PHE A 9 -46.19 4.66 11.33
C PHE A 9 -45.01 5.59 11.65
N TYR A 10 -45.24 6.69 12.38
CA TYR A 10 -44.17 7.61 12.75
C TYR A 10 -43.14 7.00 13.71
N VAL A 11 -43.56 6.12 14.62
CA VAL A 11 -42.64 5.39 15.50
C VAL A 11 -41.73 4.47 14.68
N ILE A 12 -42.27 3.74 13.71
CA ILE A 12 -41.50 2.87 12.81
C ILE A 12 -40.52 3.71 11.98
N LEU A 13 -40.96 4.87 11.46
CA LEU A 13 -40.12 5.76 10.66
C LEU A 13 -38.92 6.30 11.48
N PHE A 14 -39.13 6.63 12.75
CA PHE A 14 -38.08 7.06 13.66
C PHE A 14 -37.01 5.97 13.85
N PHE A 15 -37.41 4.72 14.10
CA PHE A 15 -36.48 3.61 14.28
C PHE A 15 -35.69 3.27 13.00
N ILE A 16 -36.32 3.34 11.82
CA ILE A 16 -35.64 3.12 10.53
C ILE A 16 -34.62 4.23 10.28
N SER A 17 -34.96 5.48 10.60
CA SER A 17 -34.05 6.62 10.42
C SER A 17 -32.81 6.58 11.34
N SER A 18 -32.90 5.88 12.48
CA SER A 18 -31.79 5.68 13.40
C SER A 18 -30.89 4.49 13.07
N LEU A 19 -31.21 3.73 12.01
CA LEU A 19 -30.44 2.53 11.65
C LEU A 19 -29.17 2.94 10.89
N GLN A 20 -28.02 2.90 11.56
CA GLN A 20 -26.73 3.14 10.92
C GLN A 20 -26.25 1.85 10.24
N ILE A 21 -26.12 1.88 8.92
CA ILE A 21 -25.47 0.82 8.13
C ILE A 21 -23.98 1.15 8.09
N SER A 22 -23.18 0.46 8.91
CA SER A 22 -21.73 0.55 8.85
C SER A 22 -21.17 -0.51 7.89
N ASN A 23 -20.43 -0.07 6.88
CA ASN A 23 -19.60 -0.96 6.09
C ASN A 23 -18.25 -1.10 6.80
N SER A 24 -17.90 -2.29 7.26
CA SER A 24 -16.54 -2.57 7.73
C SER A 24 -15.61 -2.65 6.51
N ILE A 25 -14.56 -1.84 6.51
CA ILE A 25 -13.43 -2.06 5.60
C ILE A 25 -12.61 -3.20 6.18
N ASP A 26 -12.49 -4.29 5.44
CA ASP A 26 -11.59 -5.38 5.81
C ASP A 26 -10.16 -4.97 5.47
N PHE A 27 -9.33 -4.75 6.50
CA PHE A 27 -7.92 -4.39 6.35
C PHE A 27 -7.05 -5.66 6.28
N ASN A 28 -7.37 -6.57 5.37
CA ASN A 28 -6.54 -7.74 5.12
C ASN A 28 -5.48 -7.43 4.05
N TYR A 29 -4.62 -6.46 4.34
CA TYR A 29 -3.51 -6.07 3.48
C TYR A 29 -2.18 -6.44 4.15
N PRO A 30 -1.66 -7.66 3.92
CA PRO A 30 -0.41 -8.10 4.51
C PRO A 30 0.73 -7.19 3.99
N SER A 31 1.27 -6.39 4.91
CA SER A 31 2.31 -5.39 4.64
C SER A 31 3.48 -5.57 5.59
N ALA A 32 4.66 -5.17 5.12
CA ALA A 32 5.86 -5.14 5.93
C ALA A 32 6.53 -3.77 5.84
N PHE A 33 7.08 -3.33 6.96
CA PHE A 33 7.87 -2.11 7.06
C PHE A 33 9.32 -2.50 7.17
N ASN A 34 10.16 -1.95 6.30
CA ASN A 34 11.59 -2.19 6.26
C ASN A 34 12.33 -0.92 6.73
N PHE A 35 13.27 -1.08 7.67
CA PHE A 35 14.13 0.02 8.11
C PHE A 35 15.57 -0.42 7.95
N GLY A 36 16.44 0.47 7.50
CA GLY A 36 17.84 0.12 7.34
C GLY A 36 18.65 1.14 6.54
N ASP A 37 19.66 0.61 5.88
CA ASP A 37 20.61 1.34 5.04
C ASP A 37 20.46 0.92 3.56
N SER A 38 21.47 1.24 2.77
CA SER A 38 21.55 0.93 1.33
C SER A 38 21.30 -0.54 0.97
N ASN A 39 21.59 -1.49 1.86
CA ASN A 39 21.36 -2.93 1.62
C ASN A 39 19.87 -3.31 1.61
N SER A 40 19.03 -2.40 2.07
CA SER A 40 17.58 -2.58 2.18
C SER A 40 16.81 -1.48 1.43
N ASP A 41 17.53 -0.49 0.90
CA ASP A 41 16.94 0.66 0.21
C ASP A 41 16.55 0.30 -1.24
N THR A 42 15.25 0.35 -1.52
CA THR A 42 14.71 0.08 -2.86
C THR A 42 14.74 1.28 -3.81
N GLY A 43 15.37 2.39 -3.41
CA GLY A 43 15.54 3.62 -4.20
C GLY A 43 15.06 4.89 -3.50
N ASP A 44 14.70 4.81 -2.22
CA ASP A 44 14.15 5.91 -1.42
C ASP A 44 15.20 7.00 -1.18
N LEU A 45 16.48 6.66 -0.99
CA LEU A 45 17.52 7.69 -0.86
C LEU A 45 17.70 8.44 -2.19
N VAL A 46 17.68 7.71 -3.31
CA VAL A 46 17.83 8.29 -4.66
C VAL A 46 16.66 9.21 -4.96
N ALA A 47 15.43 8.79 -4.65
CA ALA A 47 14.23 9.59 -4.78
C ALA A 47 14.23 10.82 -3.87
N GLY A 48 14.61 10.65 -2.60
CA GLY A 48 14.64 11.72 -1.60
C GLY A 48 15.67 12.82 -1.90
N LEU A 49 16.80 12.45 -2.51
CA LEU A 49 17.84 13.41 -2.90
C LEU A 49 17.68 13.95 -4.33
N GLY A 50 16.76 13.41 -5.13
CA GLY A 50 16.59 13.79 -6.54
C GLY A 50 17.82 13.47 -7.39
N ILE A 51 18.61 12.47 -6.98
CA ILE A 51 19.79 12.01 -7.72
C ILE A 51 19.42 10.85 -8.63
N ARG A 52 20.36 10.42 -9.48
CA ARG A 52 20.20 9.24 -10.33
C ARG A 52 21.42 8.35 -10.16
N LEU A 53 21.15 7.05 -10.00
CA LEU A 53 22.17 6.03 -10.12
C LEU A 53 22.15 5.53 -11.56
N ASP A 54 23.28 5.57 -12.25
CA ASP A 54 23.40 4.95 -13.57
C ASP A 54 23.92 3.51 -13.42
N LEU A 55 24.09 2.83 -14.56
CA LEU A 55 24.76 1.53 -14.61
C LEU A 55 26.12 1.61 -13.89
N PRO A 56 26.53 0.58 -13.13
CA PRO A 56 26.03 -0.81 -13.20
C PRO A 56 24.82 -1.13 -12.29
N ASN A 57 24.31 -0.17 -11.51
CA ASN A 57 23.26 -0.41 -10.54
C ASN A 57 21.96 -0.98 -11.17
N GLY A 58 21.61 -2.22 -10.89
CA GLY A 58 20.50 -2.96 -11.52
C GLY A 58 20.85 -3.78 -12.79
N GLN A 59 22.09 -3.75 -13.27
CA GLN A 59 22.49 -4.41 -14.52
C GLN A 59 22.29 -5.94 -14.53
N ASN A 60 22.52 -6.61 -13.40
CA ASN A 60 22.44 -8.07 -13.35
C ASN A 60 20.99 -8.57 -13.33
N SER A 61 20.10 -7.90 -12.58
CA SER A 61 18.71 -8.35 -12.39
C SER A 61 17.67 -7.65 -13.27
N PHE A 62 17.83 -6.35 -13.53
CA PHE A 62 16.80 -5.54 -14.19
C PHE A 62 17.19 -5.13 -15.63
N LYS A 63 18.48 -5.19 -15.97
CA LYS A 63 19.03 -4.76 -17.27
C LYS A 63 18.88 -3.26 -17.56
N THR A 64 18.51 -2.49 -16.54
CA THR A 64 18.40 -1.03 -16.53
C THR A 64 18.89 -0.51 -15.18
N SER A 65 18.97 0.82 -15.01
CA SER A 65 19.18 1.37 -13.67
C SER A 65 18.00 1.03 -12.76
N SER A 66 18.29 0.34 -11.65
CA SER A 66 17.29 0.04 -10.62
C SER A 66 17.11 1.15 -9.58
N GLN A 67 17.94 2.19 -9.62
CA GLN A 67 18.01 3.24 -8.59
C GLN A 67 18.34 2.73 -7.19
N ARG A 68 18.90 1.51 -7.08
CA ARG A 68 19.37 0.90 -5.83
C ARG A 68 20.88 0.86 -5.83
N PHE A 69 21.49 0.88 -4.65
CA PHE A 69 22.95 0.74 -4.49
C PHE A 69 23.41 -0.72 -4.64
N CYS A 70 22.92 -1.42 -5.67
CA CYS A 70 23.32 -2.78 -6.01
C CYS A 70 23.04 -3.10 -7.49
N ASP A 71 23.77 -4.08 -8.03
CA ASP A 71 23.59 -4.53 -9.41
C ASP A 71 22.40 -5.50 -9.59
N GLY A 72 21.72 -5.86 -8.49
CA GLY A 72 20.77 -6.96 -8.45
C GLY A 72 19.56 -6.76 -7.54
N ARG A 73 18.98 -7.85 -7.08
CA ARG A 73 17.90 -7.84 -6.08
C ARG A 73 18.47 -7.77 -4.67
N LEU A 74 17.79 -7.04 -3.79
CA LEU A 74 18.09 -6.98 -2.37
C LEU A 74 17.49 -8.19 -1.65
N VAL A 75 18.00 -8.50 -0.46
CA VAL A 75 17.44 -9.58 0.39
C VAL A 75 15.93 -9.39 0.61
N ILE A 76 15.49 -8.15 0.76
CA ILE A 76 14.07 -7.82 0.96
C ILE A 76 13.18 -8.17 -0.26
N ASP A 77 13.72 -8.22 -1.48
CA ASP A 77 12.96 -8.63 -2.67
C ASP A 77 12.63 -10.14 -2.63
N PHE A 78 13.48 -10.93 -1.97
CA PHE A 78 13.26 -12.35 -1.78
C PHE A 78 12.31 -12.62 -0.63
N LEU A 79 12.40 -11.84 0.45
CA LEU A 79 11.48 -11.91 1.59
C LEU A 79 10.05 -11.55 1.17
N SER A 80 9.85 -10.47 0.40
CA SER A 80 8.52 -10.07 -0.07
C SER A 80 7.86 -11.16 -0.91
N LYS A 81 8.66 -11.80 -1.79
CA LYS A 81 8.20 -12.92 -2.61
C LYS A 81 7.83 -14.14 -1.77
N PHE A 82 8.59 -14.43 -0.72
CA PHE A 82 8.33 -15.59 0.15
C PHE A 82 7.08 -15.39 1.01
N PHE A 83 6.92 -14.20 1.59
CA PHE A 83 5.80 -13.90 2.48
C PHE A 83 4.54 -13.41 1.75
N PHE A 84 4.57 -13.26 0.42
CA PHE A 84 3.49 -12.67 -0.37
C PHE A 84 3.02 -11.31 0.18
N VAL A 85 3.98 -10.53 0.69
CA VAL A 85 3.76 -9.26 1.38
C VAL A 85 4.40 -8.14 0.57
N GLN A 86 3.67 -7.03 0.42
CA GLN A 86 4.23 -5.81 -0.15
C GLN A 86 5.00 -5.04 0.94
N PHE A 87 6.28 -4.72 0.70
CA PHE A 87 6.97 -3.74 1.54
C PHE A 87 6.44 -2.34 1.20
N LEU A 88 5.98 -1.61 2.22
CA LEU A 88 5.32 -0.29 2.08
C LEU A 88 6.29 0.89 2.05
N LEU A 89 7.49 0.70 1.52
CA LEU A 89 8.42 1.78 1.21
C LEU A 89 8.47 1.94 -0.31
N SER A 90 7.62 2.84 -0.80
CA SER A 90 7.66 3.34 -2.17
C SER A 90 8.74 4.41 -2.22
N SER A 91 9.68 4.39 -3.17
CA SER A 91 9.49 5.22 -4.37
C SER A 91 10.56 4.99 -5.46
N TYR A 92 10.21 4.27 -6.53
CA TYR A 92 10.61 4.62 -7.92
C TYR A 92 9.82 3.84 -9.00
N THR A 93 9.13 2.74 -8.67
CA THR A 93 8.58 1.83 -9.69
C THR A 93 7.28 2.28 -10.38
N ASN A 94 6.82 3.52 -10.19
CA ASN A 94 5.58 4.01 -10.83
C ASN A 94 5.80 4.92 -12.06
N ASN A 95 7.04 5.20 -12.49
CA ASN A 95 7.30 6.05 -13.66
C ASN A 95 8.32 5.43 -14.63
N VAL A 96 7.97 4.29 -15.23
CA VAL A 96 8.61 3.85 -16.48
C VAL A 96 7.53 3.74 -17.55
N HIS A 97 7.24 4.88 -18.16
CA HIS A 97 6.79 4.96 -19.55
C HIS A 97 8.02 5.20 -20.42
#